data_AF-Q8IBY5-F1
#
_entry.id   AF-Q8IBY5-F1
#
_cell.length_a   1.000
_cell.length_b   1.000
_cell.length_c   1.000
_cell.angle_alpha   90.00
_cell.angle_beta   90.00
_cell.angle_gamma   90.00
#
_symmetry.space_group_name_H-M   'P 1'
#
loop_
_entity.id
_entity.type
_entity.pdbx_description
1 polymer ?
#
loop_
_entity_poly.entity_id
_entity_poly.type
_entity_poly.pdbx_seq_one_letter_code
_entity_poly.pdbx_strand_id
1 'polypeptide(L)'
;MILLKICLANFFCIFISYLLLTHIENKQLKNYVLKKKFMLKIVNAKNNILSEHKKKKHPSVRNKRNLIHFNPRAFLVFDIIKIFGRLSDKELLGHVISHNNEFIELDKKKKTKKWEILFNNDYINFDILKNFLLNNKFEWPLTVNSGQIKNQGSINIPVSPIVYVENCRKISEQVKNKNTKINLKIINDYISEMPISNDAIQCVFSSFSDYEELTKEQFINKIHEWAPSDGIIDWYTFVYNLKEEPSDNIKRFFD
;
A
#
# COMPACT_ATOMS: atom_id res chain seq x y z
N MET A 1 -28.81 14.90 -51.80
CA MET A 1 -28.90 15.96 -50.77
C MET A 1 -29.33 15.45 -49.38
N ILE A 2 -30.28 14.52 -49.26
CA ILE A 2 -30.79 14.04 -47.94
C ILE A 2 -29.68 13.37 -47.09
N LEU A 3 -28.87 12.49 -47.68
CA LEU A 3 -27.76 11.82 -46.99
C LEU A 3 -26.74 12.80 -46.39
N LEU A 4 -26.40 13.88 -47.11
CA LEU A 4 -25.47 14.90 -46.62
C LEU A 4 -26.02 15.62 -45.38
N LYS A 5 -27.33 15.92 -45.37
CA LYS A 5 -28.01 16.53 -44.22
C LYS A 5 -27.99 15.60 -42.99
N ILE A 6 -28.18 14.29 -43.17
CA ILE A 6 -28.14 13.31 -42.08
C ILE A 6 -26.72 13.18 -41.52
N CYS A 7 -25.70 13.07 -42.39
CA CYS A 7 -24.31 12.98 -41.94
C CYS A 7 -23.87 14.24 -41.17
N LEU A 8 -24.27 15.43 -41.63
CA LEU A 8 -24.00 16.68 -40.93
C LEU A 8 -24.69 16.75 -39.56
N ALA A 9 -25.95 16.29 -39.46
CA ALA A 9 -26.67 16.24 -38.19
C ALA A 9 -26.00 15.27 -37.20
N ASN A 10 -25.61 14.07 -37.64
CA ASN A 10 -24.90 13.11 -36.80
C ASN A 10 -23.54 13.62 -36.33
N PHE A 11 -22.78 14.25 -37.22
CA PHE A 11 -21.51 14.89 -36.86
C PHE A 11 -21.70 15.98 -35.79
N PHE A 12 -22.75 16.80 -35.94
CA PHE A 12 -23.08 17.85 -34.98
C PHE A 12 -23.48 17.28 -33.61
N CYS A 13 -24.26 16.19 -33.58
CA CYS A 13 -24.61 15.50 -32.33
C CYS A 13 -23.38 14.93 -31.62
N ILE A 14 -22.49 14.22 -32.34
CA ILE A 14 -21.25 13.68 -31.76
C ILE A 14 -20.38 14.81 -31.22
N PHE A 15 -20.25 15.90 -31.96
CA PHE A 15 -19.46 17.07 -31.54
C PHE A 15 -20.03 17.72 -30.27
N ILE A 16 -21.35 17.89 -30.16
CA ILE A 16 -21.99 18.40 -28.94
C ILE A 16 -21.78 17.44 -27.76
N SER A 17 -21.94 16.13 -27.96
CA SER A 17 -21.70 15.13 -26.91
C SER A 17 -20.25 15.16 -26.41
N TYR A 18 -19.27 15.32 -27.31
CA TYR A 18 -17.87 15.47 -26.95
C TYR A 18 -17.61 16.77 -26.16
N LEU A 19 -18.20 17.89 -26.57
CA LEU A 19 -18.11 19.16 -25.83
C LEU A 19 -18.75 19.07 -24.45
N LEU A 20 -19.88 18.36 -24.31
CA LEU A 20 -20.52 18.14 -23.02
C LEU A 20 -19.65 17.28 -22.10
N LEU A 21 -19.07 16.20 -22.62
CA LEU A 21 -18.21 15.30 -21.85
C LEU A 21 -16.96 16.03 -21.34
N THR A 22 -16.27 16.77 -22.23
CA THR A 22 -15.10 17.57 -21.86
C THR A 22 -15.44 18.68 -20.87
N HIS A 23 -16.63 19.28 -20.93
CA HIS A 23 -17.09 20.23 -19.92
C HIS A 23 -17.34 19.55 -18.55
N ILE A 24 -17.97 18.37 -18.53
CA ILE A 24 -18.22 17.62 -17.29
C ILE A 24 -16.89 17.24 -16.62
N GLU A 25 -15.94 16.70 -17.38
CA GLU A 25 -14.59 16.35 -16.90
C GLU A 25 -13.87 17.57 -16.33
N ASN A 26 -13.89 18.70 -17.05
CA ASN A 26 -13.29 19.95 -16.57
C ASN A 26 -13.95 20.48 -15.28
N LYS A 27 -15.27 20.31 -15.13
CA LYS A 27 -15.98 20.72 -13.91
C LYS A 27 -15.64 19.81 -12.72
N GLN A 28 -15.52 18.50 -12.95
CA GLN A 28 -15.06 17.55 -11.94
C GLN A 28 -13.62 17.85 -11.50
N LEU A 29 -12.72 18.12 -12.45
CA LEU A 29 -11.33 18.52 -12.18
C LEU A 29 -11.26 19.81 -11.36
N LYS A 30 -12.02 20.85 -11.74
CA LYS A 30 -12.11 22.11 -10.98
C LYS A 30 -12.63 21.90 -9.56
N ASN A 31 -13.69 21.11 -9.39
CA ASN A 31 -14.24 20.78 -8.07
C ASN A 31 -13.25 20.01 -7.20
N TYR A 32 -12.48 19.09 -7.80
CA TYR A 32 -11.42 18.35 -7.12
C TYR A 32 -10.30 19.29 -6.65
N VAL A 33 -9.81 20.18 -7.52
CA VAL A 33 -8.80 21.19 -7.18
C VAL A 33 -9.29 22.12 -6.06
N LEU A 34 -10.56 22.53 -6.09
CA LEU A 34 -11.15 23.37 -5.04
C LEU A 34 -11.21 22.62 -3.70
N LYS A 35 -11.66 21.36 -3.68
CA LYS A 35 -11.64 20.51 -2.48
C LYS A 35 -10.22 20.30 -1.95
N LYS A 36 -9.23 20.06 -2.82
CA LYS A 36 -7.80 19.94 -2.43
C LYS A 36 -7.31 21.22 -1.75
N LYS A 37 -7.62 22.40 -2.30
CA LYS A 37 -7.27 23.70 -1.68
C LYS A 37 -7.92 23.90 -0.31
N PHE A 38 -9.19 23.54 -0.13
CA PHE A 38 -9.87 23.63 1.16
C PHE A 38 -9.28 22.66 2.20
N MET A 39 -9.00 21.41 1.82
CA MET A 39 -8.32 20.42 2.68
C MET A 39 -6.95 20.93 3.14
N LEU A 40 -6.12 21.44 2.23
CA LEU A 40 -4.81 22.03 2.55
C LEU A 40 -4.94 23.20 3.53
N LYS A 41 -5.96 24.04 3.36
CA LYS A 41 -6.22 25.17 4.28
C LYS A 41 -6.61 24.69 5.68
N ILE A 42 -7.41 23.62 5.79
CA ILE A 42 -7.78 23.00 7.08
C ILE A 42 -6.57 22.36 7.75
N VAL A 43 -5.73 21.63 7.01
CA VAL A 43 -4.51 21.01 7.53
C VAL A 43 -3.53 22.08 8.03
N ASN A 44 -3.31 23.14 7.26
CA ASN A 44 -2.44 24.25 7.66
C ASN A 44 -3.00 25.01 8.89
N ALA A 45 -4.31 25.22 8.98
CA ALA A 45 -4.93 25.82 10.15
C ALA A 45 -4.73 24.96 11.41
N LYS A 46 -4.89 23.64 11.29
CA LYS A 46 -4.68 22.70 12.40
C LYS A 46 -3.22 22.67 12.86
N ASN A 47 -2.27 22.73 11.91
CA ASN A 47 -0.85 22.81 12.21
C ASN A 47 -0.44 24.12 12.89
N ASN A 48 -1.07 25.25 12.52
CA ASN A 48 -0.84 26.54 13.18
C ASN A 48 -1.31 26.53 14.64
N ILE A 49 -2.48 25.95 14.94
CA ILE A 49 -3.01 25.82 16.32
C ILE A 49 -2.07 24.96 17.18
N LEU A 50 -1.51 23.88 16.62
CA LEU A 50 -0.51 23.03 17.29
C LEU A 50 0.83 23.75 17.54
N SER A 51 1.18 24.73 16.70
CA SER A 51 2.44 25.50 16.80
C SER A 51 2.40 26.60 17.85
N GLU A 52 1.24 27.22 18.11
CA GLU A 52 1.11 28.27 19.13
C GLU A 52 1.28 27.72 20.56
N HIS A 53 0.87 26.46 20.80
CA HIS A 53 0.99 25.84 22.12
C HIS A 53 2.43 25.51 22.57
N LYS A 54 3.43 25.55 21.68
CA LYS A 54 4.81 25.16 22.01
C LYS A 54 5.83 26.30 22.14
N LYS A 55 5.41 27.57 22.02
CA LYS A 55 6.33 28.71 22.16
C LYS A 55 6.47 29.19 23.61
N LYS A 56 7.09 28.41 24.51
CA LYS A 56 7.66 28.97 25.76
C LYS A 56 8.99 28.29 26.14
N LYS A 57 10.05 29.12 26.12
CA LYS A 57 11.35 29.02 26.84
C LYS A 57 12.43 28.06 26.30
N HIS A 58 13.41 28.60 25.55
CA HIS A 58 14.84 28.80 25.93
C HIS A 58 15.78 28.93 24.70
N PRO A 59 16.95 29.61 24.85
CA PRO A 59 17.57 30.37 23.77
C PRO A 59 18.74 29.70 23.05
N SER A 60 18.96 30.23 21.84
CA SER A 60 20.12 30.25 20.94
C SER A 60 21.44 29.56 21.33
N VAL A 61 21.85 28.59 20.49
CA VAL A 61 23.23 28.46 19.99
C VAL A 61 23.22 28.02 18.51
N ARG A 62 23.61 28.96 17.64
CA ARG A 62 24.47 28.86 16.43
C ARG A 62 24.30 27.67 15.45
N ASN A 63 23.79 28.01 14.26
CA ASN A 63 24.02 27.48 12.91
C ASN A 63 24.30 25.97 12.73
N LYS A 64 23.31 25.26 12.18
CA LYS A 64 23.49 24.26 11.10
C LYS A 64 22.11 23.96 10.50
N ARG A 65 22.04 24.02 9.17
CA ARG A 65 20.97 23.58 8.22
C ARG A 65 19.65 23.19 8.89
N ASN A 66 18.57 23.88 8.53
CA ASN A 66 17.18 23.55 8.83
C ASN A 66 16.94 22.03 8.79
N LEU A 67 17.21 21.36 9.90
CA LEU A 67 16.65 20.07 10.22
C LEU A 67 15.20 20.43 10.44
N ILE A 68 14.41 20.36 9.36
CA ILE A 68 12.99 20.10 9.49
C ILE A 68 12.94 19.00 10.54
N HIS A 69 12.38 19.32 11.71
CA HIS A 69 12.15 18.33 12.75
C HIS A 69 11.21 17.29 12.13
N PHE A 70 11.79 16.30 11.45
CA PHE A 70 11.14 15.06 11.15
C PHE A 70 10.86 14.46 12.52
N ASN A 71 9.64 14.65 13.01
CA ASN A 71 9.15 13.73 14.01
C ASN A 71 9.26 12.35 13.35
N PRO A 72 10.05 11.42 13.92
CA PRO A 72 10.07 10.07 13.40
C PRO A 72 8.62 9.56 13.41
N ARG A 73 8.18 9.02 12.28
CA ARG A 73 6.84 8.41 12.20
C ARG A 73 6.83 7.20 13.11
N ALA A 74 5.70 6.94 13.76
CA ALA A 74 5.58 5.84 14.71
C ALA A 74 4.58 4.81 14.17
N PHE A 75 5.08 3.63 13.84
CA PHE A 75 4.28 2.48 13.40
C PHE A 75 4.97 1.17 13.77
N LEU A 76 4.21 0.08 13.74
CA LEU A 76 4.70 -1.23 14.16
C LEU A 76 4.93 -2.16 12.96
N VAL A 77 5.72 -3.22 13.14
CA VAL A 77 5.88 -4.29 12.13
C VAL A 77 4.52 -4.82 11.69
N PHE A 78 3.57 -4.90 12.63
CA PHE A 78 2.22 -5.37 12.33
C PHE A 78 1.48 -4.49 11.32
N ASP A 79 1.76 -3.17 11.27
CA ASP A 79 1.23 -2.29 10.23
C ASP A 79 1.82 -2.60 8.86
N ILE A 80 3.11 -2.90 8.80
CA ILE A 80 3.80 -3.29 7.57
C ILE A 80 3.30 -4.65 7.05
N ILE A 81 3.05 -5.63 7.93
CA ILE A 81 2.42 -6.91 7.58
C ILE A 81 1.05 -6.66 6.94
N LYS A 82 0.21 -5.82 7.56
CA LYS A 82 -1.12 -5.48 7.04
C LYS A 82 -1.08 -4.84 5.66
N ILE A 83 -0.07 -4.01 5.37
CA ILE A 83 0.12 -3.37 4.06
C ILE A 83 0.57 -4.41 3.04
N PHE A 84 1.63 -5.16 3.33
CA PHE A 84 2.18 -6.15 2.41
C PHE A 84 1.15 -7.25 2.08
N GLY A 85 0.38 -7.73 3.07
CA GLY A 85 -0.68 -8.73 2.88
C GLY A 85 -1.88 -8.27 2.03
N ARG A 86 -1.97 -6.97 1.73
CA ARG A 86 -2.99 -6.38 0.84
C ARG A 86 -2.44 -6.00 -0.53
N LEU A 87 -1.12 -5.88 -0.67
CA LEU A 87 -0.43 -5.56 -1.93
C LEU A 87 0.09 -6.81 -2.65
N SER A 88 0.49 -7.83 -1.90
CA SER A 88 1.12 -9.05 -2.42
C SER A 88 0.11 -10.12 -2.84
N ASP A 89 0.55 -10.95 -3.78
CA ASP A 89 -0.16 -12.13 -4.26
C ASP A 89 0.63 -13.40 -3.93
N LYS A 90 -0.07 -14.48 -3.63
CA LYS A 90 0.56 -15.78 -3.39
C LYS A 90 1.02 -16.40 -4.72
N GLU A 91 2.32 -16.53 -4.87
CA GLU A 91 3.02 -17.20 -5.97
C GLU A 91 3.82 -18.41 -5.44
N LEU A 92 4.73 -18.96 -6.26
CA LEU A 92 5.48 -20.19 -5.95
C LEU A 92 6.34 -20.08 -4.67
N LEU A 93 6.91 -18.91 -4.40
CA LEU A 93 7.77 -18.64 -3.24
C LEU A 93 7.00 -18.16 -2.01
N GLY A 94 5.68 -17.99 -2.13
CA GLY A 94 4.83 -17.38 -1.12
C GLY A 94 4.23 -16.06 -1.60
N HIS A 95 3.86 -15.19 -0.66
CA HIS A 95 3.31 -13.88 -0.97
C HIS A 95 4.40 -12.92 -1.41
N VAL A 96 4.27 -12.39 -2.63
CA VAL A 96 5.26 -11.54 -3.27
C VAL A 96 4.61 -10.39 -4.04
N ILE A 97 5.38 -9.34 -4.32
CA ILE A 97 5.09 -8.31 -5.32
C ILE A 97 6.09 -8.51 -6.45
N SER A 98 5.63 -9.00 -7.60
CA SER A 98 6.53 -9.30 -8.73
C SER A 98 6.01 -8.75 -10.05
N HIS A 99 6.91 -8.47 -10.99
CA HIS A 99 6.59 -7.97 -12.33
C HIS A 99 7.44 -8.68 -13.39
N ASN A 100 6.78 -9.23 -14.43
CA ASN A 100 7.40 -9.92 -15.57
C ASN A 100 8.60 -10.81 -15.21
N ASN A 101 8.39 -11.74 -14.28
CA ASN A 101 9.42 -12.65 -13.85
C ASN A 101 9.48 -13.88 -14.78
N GLU A 102 10.66 -14.12 -15.38
CA GLU A 102 10.94 -15.32 -16.20
C GLU A 102 11.37 -16.53 -15.34
N PHE A 103 11.88 -16.32 -14.12
CA PHE A 103 12.39 -17.38 -13.23
C PHE A 103 11.27 -18.27 -12.66
N ILE A 104 10.06 -17.74 -12.55
CA ILE A 104 8.88 -18.51 -12.17
C ILE A 104 8.05 -18.66 -13.44
N GLU A 105 7.91 -19.88 -13.96
CA GLU A 105 6.89 -20.17 -14.98
C GLU A 105 5.52 -19.88 -14.36
N LEU A 106 5.07 -18.62 -14.47
CA LEU A 106 3.79 -18.19 -13.94
C LEU A 106 2.72 -19.01 -14.65
N ASP A 107 1.81 -19.58 -13.86
CA ASP A 107 0.59 -20.22 -14.33
C ASP A 107 0.03 -19.41 -15.52
N LYS A 108 -0.15 -20.05 -16.68
CA LYS A 108 -0.58 -19.40 -17.95
C LYS A 108 -1.87 -18.58 -17.79
N LYS A 109 -2.63 -18.79 -16.72
CA LYS A 109 -3.72 -17.93 -16.30
C LYS A 109 -3.14 -16.65 -15.70
N LYS A 110 -2.88 -15.67 -16.57
CA LYS A 110 -2.55 -14.28 -16.22
C LYS A 110 -3.65 -13.68 -15.32
N LYS A 111 -3.58 -13.94 -14.02
CA LYS A 111 -4.42 -13.25 -13.04
C LYS A 111 -3.77 -11.89 -12.80
N THR A 112 -4.56 -10.83 -12.94
CA THR A 112 -4.13 -9.47 -12.58
C THR A 112 -3.75 -9.42 -11.11
N LYS A 113 -2.55 -8.91 -10.82
CA LYS A 113 -2.01 -8.81 -9.47
C LYS A 113 -2.68 -7.67 -8.71
N LYS A 114 -2.75 -7.76 -7.38
CA LYS A 114 -3.37 -6.74 -6.53
C LYS A 114 -2.73 -5.36 -6.74
N TRP A 115 -1.40 -5.31 -6.81
CA TRP A 115 -0.70 -4.06 -7.08
C TRP A 115 -1.02 -3.51 -8.49
N GLU A 116 -1.29 -4.35 -9.49
CA GLU A 116 -1.67 -3.84 -10.82
C GLU A 116 -3.05 -3.16 -10.78
N ILE A 117 -3.99 -3.68 -9.98
CA ILE A 117 -5.32 -3.10 -9.77
C ILE A 117 -5.22 -1.73 -9.06
N LEU A 118 -4.24 -1.57 -8.16
CA LEU A 118 -3.97 -0.29 -7.50
C LEU A 118 -3.67 0.82 -8.54
N PHE A 119 -3.03 0.48 -9.66
CA PHE A 119 -2.70 1.41 -10.76
C PHE A 119 -3.72 1.41 -11.91
N ASN A 120 -5.02 1.36 -11.61
CA ASN A 120 -6.06 1.47 -12.65
C ASN A 120 -6.00 2.77 -13.49
N ASN A 121 -5.47 3.87 -12.91
CA ASN A 121 -5.32 5.17 -13.58
C ASN A 121 -3.84 5.49 -13.92
N ASP A 122 -2.95 4.50 -13.97
CA ASP A 122 -1.49 4.64 -14.19
C ASP A 122 -0.70 5.47 -13.15
N TYR A 123 -1.37 6.14 -12.23
CA TYR A 123 -0.74 6.81 -11.09
C TYR A 123 -1.61 6.72 -9.84
N ILE A 124 -0.94 6.80 -8.68
CA ILE A 124 -1.57 6.83 -7.36
C ILE A 124 -0.91 7.91 -6.50
N ASN A 125 -1.64 8.38 -5.50
CA ASN A 125 -1.08 9.18 -4.40
C ASN A 125 -1.36 8.47 -3.06
N PHE A 126 -0.94 9.09 -1.96
CA PHE A 126 -1.17 8.56 -0.61
C PHE A 126 -2.64 8.20 -0.34
N ASP A 127 -3.59 9.06 -0.71
CA ASP A 127 -5.01 8.83 -0.44
C ASP A 127 -5.56 7.64 -1.25
N ILE A 128 -5.10 7.46 -2.49
CA ILE A 128 -5.49 6.31 -3.33
C ILE A 128 -4.91 5.02 -2.73
N LEU A 129 -3.64 4.98 -2.35
CA LEU A 129 -3.03 3.82 -1.69
C LEU A 129 -3.79 3.49 -0.39
N LYS A 130 -4.05 4.48 0.44
CA LYS A 130 -4.80 4.31 1.70
C LYS A 130 -6.18 3.71 1.45
N ASN A 131 -6.94 4.25 0.50
CA ASN A 131 -8.27 3.74 0.18
C ASN A 131 -8.21 2.32 -0.41
N PHE A 132 -7.21 2.03 -1.24
CA PHE A 132 -6.99 0.68 -1.75
C PHE A 132 -6.74 -0.31 -0.62
N LEU A 133 -5.87 0.01 0.33
CA LEU A 133 -5.58 -0.87 1.48
C LEU A 133 -6.81 -1.08 2.38
N LEU A 134 -7.63 -0.05 2.59
CA LEU A 134 -8.87 -0.19 3.37
C LEU A 134 -9.91 -1.10 2.69
N ASN A 135 -9.98 -1.06 1.36
CA ASN A 135 -11.01 -1.79 0.60
C ASN A 135 -10.59 -3.21 0.19
N ASN A 136 -9.31 -3.57 0.35
CA ASN A 136 -8.80 -4.89 -0.02
C ASN A 136 -8.68 -5.81 1.20
N LYS A 137 -9.08 -7.07 1.01
CA LYS A 137 -8.98 -8.10 2.04
C LYS A 137 -7.51 -8.39 2.36
N PHE A 138 -7.25 -8.55 3.65
CA PHE A 138 -5.95 -8.97 4.13
C PHE A 138 -5.76 -10.48 3.93
N GLU A 139 -4.58 -10.85 3.43
CA GLU A 139 -4.05 -12.19 3.57
C GLU A 139 -2.75 -12.12 4.35
N TRP A 140 -2.61 -12.96 5.38
CA TRP A 140 -1.34 -13.06 6.07
C TRP A 140 -0.26 -13.53 5.09
N PRO A 141 0.82 -12.77 4.88
CA PRO A 141 1.84 -13.15 3.92
C PRO A 141 2.52 -14.46 4.35
N LEU A 142 2.73 -15.35 3.40
CA LEU A 142 3.36 -16.64 3.63
C LEU A 142 4.70 -16.69 2.89
N THR A 143 5.68 -17.38 3.44
CA THR A 143 6.87 -17.85 2.71
C THR A 143 6.79 -19.36 2.54
N VAL A 144 7.43 -19.86 1.48
CA VAL A 144 7.50 -21.30 1.23
C VAL A 144 8.83 -21.85 1.71
N ASN A 145 8.81 -22.83 2.62
CA ASN A 145 9.98 -23.62 2.99
C ASN A 145 9.92 -24.96 2.25
N SER A 146 10.90 -25.22 1.39
CA SER A 146 10.92 -26.36 0.47
C SER A 146 11.53 -27.65 1.03
N GLY A 147 12.04 -27.71 2.26
CA GLY A 147 12.52 -29.02 2.74
C GLY A 147 13.33 -29.13 4.02
N GLN A 148 12.70 -29.02 5.18
CA GLN A 148 13.26 -29.56 6.44
C GLN A 148 12.53 -30.81 6.95
N ILE A 149 11.34 -31.11 6.43
CA ILE A 149 10.52 -32.23 6.89
C ILE A 149 10.49 -33.30 5.80
N LYS A 150 11.03 -34.50 6.10
CA LYS A 150 11.03 -35.63 5.17
C LYS A 150 9.61 -35.94 4.69
N ASN A 151 9.44 -36.15 3.39
CA ASN A 151 8.20 -36.60 2.76
C ASN A 151 6.98 -35.64 2.82
N GLN A 152 7.14 -34.38 3.26
CA GLN A 152 6.03 -33.42 3.31
C GLN A 152 6.03 -32.36 2.18
N GLY A 153 7.08 -32.33 1.34
CA GLY A 153 7.22 -31.33 0.29
C GLY A 153 7.30 -29.91 0.85
N SER A 154 7.01 -28.92 0.00
CA SER A 154 7.03 -27.51 0.37
C SER A 154 5.89 -27.14 1.31
N ILE A 155 6.20 -26.47 2.42
CA ILE A 155 5.23 -25.99 3.41
C ILE A 155 5.14 -24.47 3.39
N ASN A 156 3.94 -23.93 3.65
CA ASN A 156 3.73 -22.50 3.80
C ASN A 156 3.91 -22.09 5.27
N ILE A 157 4.71 -21.05 5.51
CA ILE A 157 5.00 -20.52 6.84
C ILE A 157 4.55 -19.06 6.90
N PRO A 158 3.78 -18.63 7.91
CA PRO A 158 3.45 -17.23 8.11
C PRO A 158 4.71 -16.37 8.30
N VAL A 159 4.80 -15.25 7.58
CA VAL A 159 5.84 -14.25 7.85
C VAL A 159 5.67 -13.70 9.26
N SER A 160 6.78 -13.28 9.89
CA SER A 160 6.76 -12.71 11.24
C SER A 160 5.98 -13.58 12.25
N PRO A 161 6.38 -14.84 12.47
CA PRO A 161 5.61 -15.85 13.21
C PRO A 161 5.38 -15.44 14.66
N ILE A 162 6.27 -14.64 15.27
CA ILE A 162 6.04 -14.08 16.60
C ILE A 162 4.77 -13.22 16.59
N VAL A 163 4.65 -12.29 15.64
CA VAL A 163 3.47 -11.42 15.48
C VAL A 163 2.23 -12.25 15.09
N TYR A 164 2.41 -13.29 14.27
CA TYR A 164 1.33 -14.23 13.92
C TYR A 164 0.78 -14.96 15.16
N VAL A 165 1.67 -15.52 15.99
CA VAL A 165 1.32 -16.24 17.21
C VAL A 165 0.71 -15.31 18.26
N GLU A 166 1.25 -14.10 18.43
CA GLU A 166 0.67 -13.06 19.29
C GLU A 166 -0.78 -12.75 18.89
N ASN A 167 -1.07 -12.60 17.59
CA ASN A 167 -2.44 -12.38 17.13
C ASN A 167 -3.33 -13.63 17.25
N CYS A 168 -2.80 -14.84 17.01
CA CYS A 168 -3.52 -16.08 17.28
C CYS A 168 -3.96 -16.18 18.75
N ARG A 169 -3.08 -15.80 19.69
CA ARG A 169 -3.40 -15.78 21.13
C ARG A 169 -4.50 -14.78 21.46
N LYS A 170 -4.40 -13.54 20.95
CA LYS A 170 -5.44 -12.51 21.13
C LYS A 170 -6.82 -12.97 20.64
N ILE A 171 -6.88 -13.62 19.47
CA ILE A 171 -8.13 -14.17 18.95
C ILE A 171 -8.63 -15.30 19.86
N SER A 172 -7.76 -16.21 20.28
CA SER A 172 -8.13 -17.32 21.17
C SER A 172 -8.68 -16.85 22.52
N GLU A 173 -8.23 -15.70 23.03
CA GLU A 173 -8.75 -15.07 24.25
C GLU A 173 -10.15 -14.49 24.06
N GLN A 174 -10.47 -14.00 22.86
CA GLN A 174 -11.79 -13.44 22.51
C GLN A 174 -12.82 -14.52 22.19
N VAL A 175 -12.39 -15.66 21.66
CA VAL A 175 -13.29 -16.77 21.31
C VAL A 175 -13.69 -17.55 22.56
N LYS A 176 -14.98 -17.52 22.91
CA LYS A 176 -15.54 -18.21 24.09
C LYS A 176 -15.22 -19.72 24.14
N ASN A 177 -15.10 -20.37 22.98
CA ASN A 177 -14.76 -21.78 22.88
C ASN A 177 -13.24 -21.98 22.75
N LYS A 178 -12.59 -22.34 23.86
CA LYS A 178 -11.14 -22.61 23.96
C LYS A 178 -10.63 -23.70 23.00
N ASN A 179 -11.52 -24.56 22.47
CA ASN A 179 -11.14 -25.64 21.55
C ASN A 179 -11.15 -25.20 20.07
N THR A 180 -11.48 -23.94 19.77
CA THR A 180 -11.50 -23.46 18.39
C THR A 180 -10.07 -23.33 17.86
N LYS A 181 -9.67 -24.22 16.96
CA LYS A 181 -8.37 -24.12 16.29
C LYS A 181 -8.33 -22.87 15.41
N ILE A 182 -7.49 -21.91 15.78
CA ILE A 182 -7.24 -20.72 14.96
C ILE A 182 -6.55 -21.16 13.66
N ASN A 183 -7.21 -20.92 12.53
CA ASN A 183 -6.71 -21.21 11.19
C ASN A 183 -6.47 -19.90 10.43
N LEU A 184 -5.84 -20.02 9.25
CA LEU A 184 -5.45 -18.86 8.44
C LEU A 184 -6.65 -17.99 8.02
N LYS A 185 -7.83 -18.59 7.80
CA LYS A 185 -9.04 -17.85 7.46
C LYS A 185 -9.49 -16.96 8.63
N ILE A 186 -9.56 -17.51 9.84
CA ILE A 186 -9.99 -16.78 11.04
C ILE A 186 -9.07 -15.59 11.31
N ILE A 187 -7.75 -15.78 11.22
CA ILE A 187 -6.79 -14.68 11.42
C ILE A 187 -6.84 -13.64 10.30
N ASN A 188 -7.05 -14.05 9.05
CA ASN A 188 -7.21 -13.12 7.93
C ASN A 188 -8.47 -12.26 8.06
N ASP A 189 -9.59 -12.87 8.43
CA ASP A 189 -10.86 -12.17 8.66
C ASP A 189 -10.72 -11.19 9.84
N TYR A 190 -10.12 -11.62 10.96
CA TYR A 190 -9.88 -10.77 12.12
C TYR A 190 -9.01 -9.54 11.81
N ILE A 191 -7.91 -9.73 11.08
CA ILE A 191 -6.96 -8.64 10.77
C ILE A 191 -7.46 -7.75 9.63
N SER A 192 -8.33 -8.27 8.76
CA SER A 192 -8.95 -7.47 7.69
C SER A 192 -9.69 -6.25 8.26
N GLU A 193 -10.32 -6.40 9.43
CA GLU A 193 -11.08 -5.35 10.12
C GLU A 193 -10.21 -4.37 10.94
N MET A 194 -8.91 -4.65 11.11
CA MET A 194 -8.03 -3.81 11.92
C MET A 194 -7.51 -2.60 11.12
N PRO A 195 -7.47 -1.41 11.72
CA PRO A 195 -6.95 -0.22 11.06
C PRO A 195 -5.45 -0.34 10.80
N ILE A 196 -4.94 0.35 9.78
CA ILE A 196 -3.51 0.46 9.47
C ILE A 196 -3.04 1.86 9.86
N SER A 197 -1.88 1.96 10.52
CA SER A 197 -1.28 3.27 10.83
C SER A 197 -1.05 4.09 9.56
N ASN A 198 -1.50 5.35 9.53
CA ASN A 198 -1.21 6.27 8.42
C ASN A 198 0.31 6.47 8.24
N ASP A 199 1.05 6.43 9.35
CA ASP A 199 2.51 6.56 9.36
C ASP A 199 3.19 5.41 8.61
N ALA A 200 2.67 4.18 8.78
CA ALA A 200 3.13 3.02 8.03
C ALA A 200 2.81 3.13 6.55
N ILE A 201 1.58 3.55 6.21
CA ILE A 201 1.18 3.76 4.80
C ILE A 201 2.07 4.82 4.15
N GLN A 202 2.37 5.90 4.88
CA GLN A 202 3.22 6.97 4.40
C GLN A 202 4.67 6.51 4.23
N CYS A 203 5.20 5.67 5.14
CA CYS A 203 6.51 5.04 5.00
C CYS A 203 6.58 4.17 3.74
N VAL A 204 5.58 3.29 3.52
CA VAL A 204 5.55 2.44 2.33
C VAL A 204 5.43 3.30 1.06
N PHE A 205 4.51 4.27 1.02
CA PHE A 205 4.34 5.15 -0.14
C PHE A 205 5.64 5.91 -0.46
N SER A 206 6.27 6.52 0.55
CA SER A 206 7.51 7.27 0.35
C SER A 206 8.69 6.37 -0.02
N SER A 207 8.66 5.09 0.33
CA SER A 207 9.70 4.14 -0.09
C SER A 207 9.64 3.85 -1.60
N PHE A 208 8.45 3.92 -2.21
CA PHE A 208 8.29 3.80 -3.66
C PHE A 208 8.37 5.13 -4.41
N SER A 209 8.04 6.27 -3.78
CA SER A 209 8.04 7.59 -4.45
C SER A 209 8.68 8.68 -3.60
N ASP A 210 9.50 9.52 -4.24
CA ASP A 210 9.98 10.79 -3.69
C ASP A 210 9.00 11.96 -3.95
N TYR A 211 7.91 11.71 -4.67
CA TYR A 211 6.95 12.73 -5.13
C TYR A 211 5.58 12.56 -4.47
N GLU A 212 4.68 13.54 -4.67
CA GLU A 212 3.27 13.46 -4.19
C GLU A 212 2.49 12.32 -4.87
N GLU A 213 2.94 11.91 -6.06
CA GLU A 213 2.33 10.89 -6.89
C GLU A 213 3.36 9.82 -7.24
N LEU A 214 2.89 8.62 -7.52
CA LEU A 214 3.66 7.45 -7.90
C LEU A 214 3.02 6.90 -9.16
N THR A 215 3.78 6.84 -10.26
CA THR A 215 3.30 6.22 -11.50
C THR A 215 3.51 4.71 -11.48
N LYS A 216 2.75 4.00 -12.30
CA LYS A 216 2.88 2.55 -12.50
C LYS A 216 4.29 2.19 -12.97
N GLU A 217 4.84 2.97 -13.89
CA GLU A 217 6.21 2.79 -14.39
C GLU A 217 7.25 2.98 -13.28
N GLN A 218 7.11 4.02 -12.44
CA GLN A 218 7.98 4.22 -11.28
C GLN A 218 7.90 3.05 -10.29
N PHE A 219 6.70 2.51 -10.06
CA PHE A 219 6.51 1.33 -9.22
C PHE A 219 7.20 0.09 -9.79
N ILE A 220 7.06 -0.15 -11.10
CA ILE A 220 7.74 -1.24 -11.80
C ILE A 220 9.27 -1.08 -11.71
N ASN A 221 9.78 0.13 -11.93
CA ASN A 221 11.21 0.42 -11.81
C ASN A 221 11.71 0.15 -10.38
N LYS A 222 10.92 0.48 -9.35
CA LYS A 222 11.24 0.14 -7.96
C LYS A 222 11.23 -1.37 -7.68
N ILE A 223 10.35 -2.14 -8.31
CA ILE A 223 10.39 -3.62 -8.24
C ILE A 223 11.75 -4.14 -8.71
N HIS A 224 12.21 -3.69 -9.88
CA HIS A 224 13.49 -4.11 -10.45
C HIS A 224 14.70 -3.52 -9.72
N GLU A 225 14.56 -2.35 -9.09
CA GLU A 225 15.61 -1.78 -8.23
C GLU A 225 15.80 -2.60 -6.94
N TRP A 226 14.69 -3.01 -6.29
CA TRP A 226 14.73 -3.75 -5.03
C TRP A 226 15.06 -5.23 -5.21
N ALA A 227 14.66 -5.80 -6.35
CA ALA A 227 14.86 -7.20 -6.70
C ALA A 227 15.46 -7.33 -8.11
N PRO A 228 16.71 -6.90 -8.33
CA PRO A 228 17.31 -6.83 -9.67
C PRO A 228 17.57 -8.20 -10.30
N SER A 229 17.60 -9.28 -9.51
CA SER A 229 17.87 -10.62 -10.03
C SER A 229 16.65 -11.25 -10.68
N ASP A 230 15.47 -11.09 -10.10
CA ASP A 230 14.28 -11.88 -10.45
C ASP A 230 12.98 -11.05 -10.53
N GLY A 231 13.03 -9.75 -10.18
CA GLY A 231 11.86 -8.89 -10.13
C GLY A 231 10.82 -9.35 -9.10
N ILE A 232 11.24 -10.03 -8.03
CA ILE A 232 10.38 -10.52 -6.95
C ILE A 232 10.69 -9.82 -5.63
N ILE A 233 9.77 -8.99 -5.16
CA ILE A 233 9.82 -8.48 -3.79
C ILE A 233 9.06 -9.45 -2.88
N ASP A 234 9.79 -10.28 -2.15
CA ASP A 234 9.25 -11.05 -1.04
C ASP A 234 9.14 -10.20 0.24
N TRP A 235 8.66 -10.80 1.33
CA TRP A 235 8.55 -10.09 2.62
C TRP A 235 9.89 -9.51 3.10
N TYR A 236 11.00 -10.23 2.94
CA TYR A 236 12.30 -9.78 3.45
C TYR A 236 12.83 -8.61 2.64
N THR A 237 12.79 -8.71 1.31
CA THR A 237 13.15 -7.63 0.39
C THR A 237 12.26 -6.40 0.58
N PHE A 238 10.95 -6.60 0.81
CA PHE A 238 10.02 -5.51 1.05
C PHE A 238 10.40 -4.69 2.28
N VAL A 239 10.64 -5.36 3.42
CA VAL A 239 10.93 -4.66 4.66
C VAL A 239 12.35 -4.07 4.66
N TYR A 240 13.32 -4.75 4.05
CA TYR A 240 14.69 -4.26 3.94
C TYR A 240 14.80 -2.90 3.21
N ASN A 241 13.94 -2.67 2.22
CA ASN A 241 14.00 -1.46 1.39
C ASN A 241 13.08 -0.32 1.87
N LEU A 242 12.44 -0.44 3.04
CA LEU A 242 11.66 0.66 3.61
C LEU A 242 12.57 1.82 4.06
N LYS A 243 12.14 3.06 3.83
CA LYS A 243 12.88 4.27 4.24
C LYS A 243 12.95 4.50 5.74
N GLU A 244 12.01 3.93 6.50
CA GLU A 244 11.92 4.08 7.95
C GLU A 244 11.68 2.72 8.59
N GLU A 245 12.31 2.50 9.74
CA GLU A 245 12.14 1.27 10.51
C GLU A 245 10.91 1.35 11.43
N PRO A 246 10.18 0.23 11.63
CA PRO A 246 9.13 0.15 12.64
C PRO A 246 9.66 0.40 14.06
N SER A 247 8.83 0.99 14.92
CA SER A 247 9.23 1.37 16.30
C SER A 247 9.49 0.18 17.23
N ASP A 248 8.92 -0.99 16.95
CA ASP A 248 9.19 -2.25 17.66
C ASP A 248 10.36 -3.05 17.06
N ASN A 249 11.06 -2.47 16.08
CA ASN A 249 11.99 -3.13 15.17
C ASN A 249 11.36 -4.34 14.48
N ILE A 250 12.00 -4.82 13.42
CA ILE A 250 11.74 -6.20 12.99
C ILE A 250 12.33 -7.07 14.09
N LYS A 251 11.52 -7.58 15.01
CA LYS A 251 11.96 -8.61 15.97
C LYS A 251 12.69 -9.68 15.17
N ARG A 252 14.02 -9.76 15.32
CA ARG A 252 14.81 -10.75 14.59
C ARG A 252 14.24 -12.10 14.99
N PHE A 253 14.04 -12.99 14.03
CA PHE A 253 13.52 -14.34 14.24
C PHE A 253 14.28 -15.17 15.30
N PHE A 254 15.39 -14.65 15.81
CA PHE A 254 16.37 -15.31 16.67
C PHE A 254 16.65 -14.58 17.99
N ASP A 255 15.87 -13.56 18.36
CA ASP A 255 15.86 -13.03 19.73
C ASP A 255 14.76 -13.70 20.57
#